data_AF-A0A7C4FAX6-F1
#
_entry.id   AF-A0A7C4FAX6-F1
#
_cell.length_a   1.000
_cell.length_b   1.000
_cell.length_c   1.000
_cell.angle_alpha   90.00
_cell.angle_beta   90.00
_cell.angle_gamma   90.00
#
_symmetry.space_group_name_H-M   'P 1'
#
loop_
_entity.id
_entity.type
_entity.pdbx_description
1 polymer ?
#
loop_
_entity_poly.entity_id
_entity_poly.type
_entity_poly.pdbx_seq_one_letter_code
_entity_poly.pdbx_strand_id
1 'polypeptide(L)' 'MIATQQRVSLTPLKILRGAMNKTVLVKVKENTEFIGRLIMTDPTMNVVLEEAIEYKDGG' A
#
# COMPACT_ATOMS: atom_id res chain seq x y z
N MET A 1 17.68 -21.93 -26.98
CA MET A 1 17.47 -20.55 -26.49
C MET A 1 17.04 -20.65 -25.03
N ILE A 2 17.88 -20.19 -24.09
CA ILE A 2 17.55 -20.24 -22.65
C ILE A 2 16.92 -18.88 -22.33
N ALA A 3 15.60 -18.85 -22.11
CA ALA A 3 14.92 -17.66 -21.66
C ALA A 3 15.34 -17.39 -20.20
N THR A 4 16.14 -16.35 -19.97
CA THR A 4 16.45 -15.86 -18.63
C THR A 4 15.16 -15.37 -17.99
N GLN A 5 14.60 -16.17 -17.09
CA GLN A 5 13.42 -15.81 -16.31
C GLN A 5 13.84 -14.74 -15.29
N GLN A 6 13.79 -13.47 -15.71
CA GLN A 6 14.13 -12.34 -14.85
C GLN A 6 13.09 -12.26 -13.74
N ARG A 7 13.46 -12.67 -12.52
CA ARG A 7 12.62 -12.48 -11.33
C ARG A 7 12.35 -10.98 -11.20
N VAL A 8 11.11 -10.59 -11.42
CA VAL A 8 10.66 -9.22 -11.21
C VAL A 8 10.89 -8.91 -9.73
N SER A 9 11.84 -8.04 -9.42
CA SER A 9 12.06 -7.62 -8.04
C SER A 9 10.83 -6.86 -7.55
N LEU A 10 10.17 -7.40 -6.53
CA LEU A 10 9.05 -6.76 -5.84
C LEU A 10 9.64 -5.83 -4.77
N THR A 11 9.73 -4.55 -5.09
CA THR A 11 10.09 -3.52 -4.11
C THR A 11 8.82 -3.02 -3.39
N PRO A 12 8.92 -2.49 -2.17
CA PRO A 12 7.77 -1.91 -1.47
C PRO A 12 7.02 -0.86 -2.30
N LEU A 13 7.76 0.03 -2.95
CA LEU A 13 7.18 1.05 -3.83
C LEU A 13 6.47 0.45 -5.04
N LYS A 14 6.95 -0.69 -5.58
CA LYS A 14 6.28 -1.39 -6.67
C LYS A 14 4.97 -2.03 -6.21
N ILE A 15 4.93 -2.54 -4.98
CA ILE A 15 3.71 -3.07 -4.37
C ILE A 15 2.68 -1.95 -4.16
N LEU A 16 3.09 -0.82 -3.57
CA LEU A 16 2.22 0.35 -3.37
C LEU A 16 1.66 0.88 -4.69
N ARG A 17 2.50 1.04 -5.72
CA ARG A 17 2.05 1.44 -7.06
C ARG A 17 1.07 0.44 -7.68
N GLY A 18 1.25 -0.86 -7.43
CA GLY A 18 0.30 -1.91 -7.86
C GLY A 18 -1.00 -1.95 -7.06
N ALA A 19 -1.06 -1.25 -5.92
CA ALA A 19 -2.22 -1.11 -5.07
C ALA A 19 -3.02 0.18 -5.30
N MET A 20 -2.60 1.03 -6.24
CA MET A 20 -3.32 2.23 -6.65
C MET A 20 -4.78 1.92 -7.01
N ASN A 21 -5.70 2.79 -6.59
CA ASN A 21 -7.15 2.68 -6.73
C ASN A 21 -7.78 1.44 -6.06
N LYS A 22 -7.06 0.76 -5.17
CA LYS A 22 -7.59 -0.33 -4.34
C LYS A 22 -7.78 0.12 -2.90
N THR A 23 -8.70 -0.52 -2.20
CA THR A 23 -8.83 -0.39 -0.75
C THR A 23 -7.64 -1.05 -0.06
N VAL A 24 -6.98 -0.32 0.84
CA VAL A 24 -5.82 -0.79 1.59
C VAL A 24 -6.03 -0.55 3.09
N LEU A 25 -5.43 -1.40 3.91
CA LEU A 25 -5.29 -1.19 5.35
C LEU A 25 -3.89 -0.62 5.62
N VAL A 26 -3.83 0.55 6.25
CA VAL A 26 -2.58 1.21 6.64
C VAL A 26 -2.49 1.21 8.16
N LYS A 27 -1.55 0.45 8.70
CA LYS A 27 -1.20 0.47 10.13
C LYS A 27 -0.07 1.46 10.34
N VAL A 28 -0.29 2.47 11.17
CA VAL A 28 0.75 3.42 11.56
C VAL A 28 1.28 3.08 12.96
N LYS A 29 2.26 3.86 13.44
CA LYS A 29 2.76 3.72 14.81
C LYS A 29 1.61 3.94 15.81
N GLU A 30 1.79 3.45 17.04
CA GLU A 30 0.81 3.63 18.13
C GLU A 30 -0.55 2.97 17.86
N ASN A 31 -0.55 1.86 17.09
CA ASN A 31 -1.71 1.02 16.80
C ASN A 31 -2.90 1.76 16.16
N THR A 32 -2.68 2.90 15.53
CA THR A 32 -3.72 3.55 14.73
C THR A 32 -3.76 2.88 13.35
N GLU A 33 -4.95 2.51 12.91
CA GLU A 33 -5.15 1.85 11.62
C GLU A 33 -6.16 2.64 10.77
N PHE A 34 -5.96 2.63 9.46
CA PHE A 34 -6.84 3.30 8.50
C PHE A 34 -7.20 2.35 7.37
N ILE A 35 -8.47 2.34 6.99
CA ILE A 35 -8.93 1.67 5.76
C ILE A 35 -9.40 2.75 4.80
N GLY A 36 -8.90 2.72 3.56
CA GLY A 36 -9.31 3.68 2.52
C GLY A 36 -8.77 3.31 1.15
N ARG A 37 -9.21 4.05 0.12
CA ARG A 37 -8.75 3.84 -1.26
C ARG A 37 -7.43 4.58 -1.52
N LEU A 38 -6.37 3.86 -1.88
CA LEU A 38 -5.08 4.47 -2.20
C LEU A 38 -5.13 5.25 -3.52
N ILE A 39 -5.04 6.58 -3.47
CA ILE A 39 -5.09 7.44 -4.67
C ILE A 39 -3.76 8.07 -5.05
N MET A 40 -2.77 8.04 -4.16
CA MET A 40 -1.43 8.56 -4.45
C MET A 40 -0.39 7.91 -3.54
N THR A 41 0.82 7.73 -4.06
CA THR A 41 2.01 7.43 -3.26
C THR A 41 3.26 8.02 -3.90
N ASP A 42 4.25 8.38 -3.10
CA ASP A 42 5.51 8.97 -3.55
C ASP A 42 6.74 8.09 -3.23
N PRO A 43 7.96 8.45 -3.67
CA PRO A 43 9.16 7.65 -3.39
C PRO A 43 9.52 7.49 -1.91
N THR A 44 9.02 8.35 -1.03
CA THR A 44 9.18 8.24 0.43
C THR A 44 8.11 7.35 1.08
N MET A 45 7.20 6.80 0.27
CA MET A 45 6.04 6.00 0.70
C MET A 45 5.04 6.79 1.55
N ASN A 46 4.97 8.12 1.36
CA ASN A 46 3.76 8.83 1.75
C ASN A 46 2.59 8.27 0.94
N VAL A 47 1.39 8.26 1.54
CA VAL A 47 0.17 7.76 0.91
C VAL A 47 -0.96 8.77 1.10
N VAL A 48 -1.83 8.86 0.11
CA VAL A 48 -3.10 9.59 0.21
C VAL A 48 -4.22 8.60 0.03
N LEU A 49 -5.14 8.58 0.98
CA LEU A 49 -6.31 7.73 0.98
C LEU A 49 -7.57 8.59 0.79
N GLU A 50 -8.46 8.16 -0.10
CA GLU A 50 -9.84 8.65 -0.17
C GLU A 50 -10.77 7.76 0.66
N GLU A 51 -11.86 8.36 1.16
CA GLU A 51 -12.89 7.69 1.97
C GLU A 51 -12.29 6.95 3.18
N ALA A 52 -11.20 7.49 3.71
CA ALA A 52 -10.45 6.86 4.79
C ALA A 52 -11.25 6.89 6.09
N ILE A 53 -11.39 5.73 6.72
CA ILE A 53 -11.94 5.57 8.07
C ILE A 53 -10.84 5.08 9.01
N GLU A 54 -10.83 5.59 10.23
CA GLU A 54 -10.02 5.02 11.30
C GLU A 54 -10.60 3.65 11.65
N TYR A 55 -9.78 2.61 11.50
CA TYR A 55 -10.13 1.25 11.89
C TYR A 55 -9.64 1.03 13.32
N LYS A 56 -10.59 0.76 14.22
CA LYS A 56 -10.29 0.25 15.55
C LYS A 56 -10.57 -1.24 15.51
N ASP A 57 -9.52 -2.04 15.61
CA ASP A 57 -9.71 -3.46 15.85
C ASP A 57 -10.46 -3.56 17.17
N GLY A 58 -11.73 -3.98 17.10
CA GLY A 58 -12.57 -4.08 18.28
C GLY A 58 -11.91 -5.06 19.23
N GLY A 59 -11.34 -4.55 20.33
CA GLY A 59 -10.81 -5.37 21.40
C GLY A 59 -11.84 -6.35 21.93
#